data_AF-B0DPR4-F1
#
_entry.id   AF-B0DPR4-F1
#
_cell.length_a   1.000
_cell.length_b   1.000
_cell.length_c   1.000
_cell.angle_alpha   90.00
_cell.angle_beta   90.00
_cell.angle_gamma   90.00
#
_symmetry.space_group_name_H-M   'P 1'
#
loop_
_entity.id
_entity.type
_entity.pdbx_description
1 polymer ?
#
loop_
_entity_poly.entity_id
_entity_poly.type
_entity_poly.pdbx_seq_one_letter_code
_entity_poly.pdbx_strand_id
1 'polypeptide(L)' 'QGGGARYPYPKAVWSPAGGWWVRPSNWASNTAVAAGGILAVTYAVWSISAAHEVR' A
#
# COMPACT_ATOMS: atom_id res chain seq x y z
N GLN A 1 -15.00 8.56 15.51
CA GLN A 1 -14.20 7.32 15.42
C GLN A 1 -15.16 6.22 14.99
N GLY A 2 -15.02 5.70 13.76
CA GLY A 2 -15.93 4.72 13.17
C GLY A 2 -15.30 3.33 13.16
N GLY A 3 -16.01 2.37 13.73
CA GLY A 3 -15.64 0.96 13.81
C GLY A 3 -16.61 0.30 14.76
N GLY A 4 -17.58 -0.44 14.21
CA GLY A 4 -18.54 -1.19 15.02
C GLY A 4 -17.86 -2.19 15.96
N ALA A 5 -18.65 -2.81 16.84
CA ALA A 5 -18.14 -3.81 17.77
C ALA A 5 -17.31 -4.88 17.05
N ARG A 6 -16.16 -5.23 17.62
CA ARG A 6 -15.33 -6.34 17.14
C ARG A 6 -15.85 -7.64 17.74
N TYR A 7 -15.86 -8.69 16.94
CA TYR A 7 -16.26 -10.04 17.37
C TYR A 7 -15.05 -10.97 17.45
N PRO A 8 -15.13 -12.09 18.17
CA PRO A 8 -14.08 -13.10 18.17
C PRO A 8 -13.74 -13.57 16.74
N TYR A 9 -12.45 -13.73 16.45
CA TYR A 9 -11.93 -14.16 15.16
C TYR A 9 -10.66 -15.01 15.35
N PRO A 10 -10.34 -15.93 14.42
CA PRO A 10 -9.16 -16.78 14.54
C PRO A 10 -7.86 -15.97 14.40
N LYS A 11 -6.96 -16.08 15.37
CA LYS A 11 -5.72 -15.28 15.43
C LYS A 11 -4.58 -15.81 14.56
N ALA A 12 -4.60 -17.10 14.22
CA ALA A 12 -3.53 -17.78 13.50
C ALA A 12 -3.76 -17.85 11.97
N VAL A 13 -4.89 -17.33 11.48
CA VAL A 13 -5.18 -17.30 10.04
C VAL A 13 -4.47 -16.10 9.42
N TRP A 14 -3.74 -16.35 8.33
CA TRP A 14 -3.06 -15.33 7.56
C TRP A 14 -3.67 -15.21 6.16
N SER A 15 -3.76 -13.99 5.66
CA SER A 15 -4.05 -13.72 4.26
C SER A 15 -3.22 -12.52 3.77
N PRO A 16 -2.89 -12.46 2.47
CA PRO A 16 -2.06 -11.39 1.92
C PRO A 16 -2.68 -9.99 2.05
N ALA A 17 -4.02 -9.91 2.05
CA ALA A 17 -4.74 -8.64 2.20
C ALA A 17 -4.95 -8.22 3.67
N GLY A 18 -4.56 -9.07 4.63
CA GLY A 18 -4.80 -8.86 6.06
C GLY A 18 -5.86 -9.81 6.63
N GLY A 19 -6.75 -9.29 7.46
CA GLY A 19 -7.74 -10.08 8.19
C GLY A 19 -8.70 -9.17 8.95
N TRP A 20 -9.20 -9.64 10.09
CA TRP A 20 -10.21 -8.91 10.85
C TRP A 20 -9.65 -7.69 11.59
N TRP A 21 -10.16 -6.50 11.24
CA TRP A 21 -9.84 -5.19 11.85
C TRP A 21 -8.34 -4.90 11.96
N VAL A 22 -7.58 -5.24 10.91
CA VAL A 22 -6.13 -5.07 10.87
C VAL A 22 -5.75 -3.59 10.94
N ARG A 23 -4.99 -3.23 11.97
CA ARG A 23 -4.38 -1.91 12.15
C ARG A 23 -2.97 -2.10 12.71
N PRO A 24 -1.97 -2.40 11.87
CA PRO A 24 -0.61 -2.61 12.31
C PRO A 24 -0.03 -1.28 12.80
N SER A 25 0.91 -1.33 13.74
CA SER A 25 1.52 -0.13 14.33
C SER A 25 2.33 0.67 13.29
N ASN A 26 2.87 0.02 12.27
CA ASN A 26 3.70 0.59 11.21
C ASN A 26 2.95 0.89 9.91
N TRP A 27 1.60 0.98 9.93
CA TRP A 27 0.81 1.21 8.72
C TRP A 27 1.29 2.44 7.90
N ALA A 28 1.66 3.53 8.57
CA ALA A 28 2.06 4.77 7.92
C ALA A 28 3.38 4.62 7.16
N SER A 29 4.40 4.03 7.79
CA SER A 29 5.70 3.78 7.15
C SER A 29 5.57 2.83 5.97
N ASN A 30 4.79 1.76 6.10
CA ASN A 30 4.57 0.80 5.02
C ASN A 30 3.89 1.47 3.82
N THR A 31 2.86 2.30 4.06
CA THR A 31 2.20 3.07 3.01
C THR A 31 3.15 4.07 2.36
N ALA A 32 4.01 4.75 3.13
CA ALA A 32 4.99 5.69 2.60
C ALA A 32 5.99 4.98 1.67
N VAL A 33 6.48 3.79 2.04
CA VAL A 33 7.37 2.99 1.19
C VAL A 33 6.66 2.56 -0.11
N ALA A 34 5.43 2.06 0.00
CA ALA A 34 4.66 1.66 -1.18
C ALA A 34 4.40 2.84 -2.13
N ALA A 35 3.96 3.99 -1.60
CA ALA A 35 3.74 5.20 -2.37
C ALA A 35 5.04 5.72 -3.02
N GLY A 36 6.15 5.71 -2.27
CA GLY A 36 7.47 6.08 -2.78
C GLY A 36 7.91 5.20 -3.94
N GLY A 37 7.71 3.88 -3.84
CA GLY A 37 8.00 2.94 -4.92
C GLY A 37 7.18 3.21 -6.19
N ILE A 38 5.86 3.46 -6.03
CA ILE A 38 4.97 3.80 -7.15
C ILE A 38 5.43 5.09 -7.85
N LEU A 39 5.77 6.12 -7.08
CA LEU A 39 6.23 7.40 -7.63
C LEU A 39 7.57 7.26 -8.36
N ALA A 40 8.51 6.50 -7.80
CA ALA A 40 9.81 6.26 -8.42
C ALA A 40 9.67 5.54 -9.77
N VAL A 41 8.86 4.49 -9.83
CA VAL A 41 8.59 3.76 -11.08
C VAL A 41 7.88 4.65 -12.09
N THR A 42 6.83 5.36 -11.66
CA THR A 42 6.08 6.28 -12.52
C THR A 42 7.00 7.36 -13.12
N TYR A 43 7.86 7.96 -12.31
CA TYR A 43 8.80 8.97 -12.76
C TYR A 43 9.83 8.42 -13.75
N ALA A 44 10.39 7.23 -13.48
CA ALA A 44 11.34 6.60 -14.38
C ALA A 44 10.70 6.30 -15.74
N VAL A 45 9.51 5.69 -15.76
CA VAL A 45 8.76 5.40 -16.98
C VAL A 45 8.42 6.69 -17.73
N TRP A 46 7.96 7.72 -17.02
CA TRP A 46 7.66 9.03 -17.62
C TRP A 46 8.90 9.66 -18.25
N SER A 47 10.06 9.63 -17.58
CA SER A 47 11.30 10.20 -18.11
C SER A 47 11.76 9.51 -19.40
N ILE A 48 11.62 8.17 -19.47
CA ILE A 48 11.90 7.39 -20.68
C ILE A 48 10.90 7.76 -21.77
N SER A 49 9.62 7.83 -21.46
CA SER A 49 8.58 8.21 -22.43
C SER A 49 8.85 9.60 -23.01
N ALA A 50 9.15 10.58 -22.17
CA ALA A 50 9.43 11.95 -22.58
C ALA A 50 10.70 12.05 -23.46
N ALA A 51 11.73 11.23 -23.19
CA ALA A 51 12.93 11.18 -24.01
C ALA A 51 12.71 10.56 -25.40
N HIS A 52 11.70 9.70 -25.55
CA HIS A 52 11.35 9.06 -26.82
C HIS A 52 10.23 9.78 -27.58
N GLU A 53 9.71 10.88 -27.04
CA GLU A 53 8.70 11.70 -27.71
C GLU A 53 9.38 12.51 -28.83
N VAL A 54 9.32 11.99 -30.06
CA VAL A 54 9.81 12.68 -31.27
C VAL A 54 8.71 13.65 -31.74
N ARG A 55 9.07 14.93 -31.89
CA ARG A 55 8.20 15.96 -32.47
C ARG A 55 8.05 15.80 -33.99
#